data_AF-A0A2D0KS44-F1
#
_entry.id   AF-A0A2D0KS44-F1
#
_cell.length_a   1.000
_cell.length_b   1.000
_cell.length_c   1.000
_cell.angle_alpha   90.00
_cell.angle_beta   90.00
_cell.angle_gamma   90.00
#
_symmetry.space_group_name_H-M   'P 1'
#
loop_
_entity.id
_entity.type
_entity.pdbx_description
1 polymer ?
#
loop_
_entity_poly.entity_id
_entity_poly.type
_entity_poly.pdbx_seq_one_letter_code
_entity_poly.pdbx_strand_id
1 'polypeptide(L)'
;MITVYQYVYDKMIKKREEMRSYLLSPSSDNLPEEYKPIREMYYQGPANGKSYVEKMIIKTADNLLFSQFEKMDKLRLLENGQDMFSMELKPDEYNSIVYVPENLSFCSIMKELIKEENNNHTSQFVY
;
A
#
# COMPACT_ATOMS: atom_id res chain seq x y z
N MET A 1 3.71 1.98 -21.77
CA MET A 1 3.24 3.03 -20.85
C MET A 1 2.43 2.35 -19.77
N ILE A 2 2.77 2.57 -18.51
CA ILE A 2 2.02 2.02 -17.37
C ILE A 2 1.11 3.12 -16.83
N THR A 3 -0.11 2.77 -16.48
CA THR A 3 -1.06 3.72 -15.92
C THR A 3 -0.68 4.05 -14.47
N VAL A 4 -1.01 5.25 -14.02
CA VAL A 4 -0.83 5.62 -12.60
C VAL A 4 -1.62 4.69 -11.67
N TYR A 5 -2.78 4.19 -12.10
CA TYR A 5 -3.57 3.20 -11.35
C TYR A 5 -2.79 1.90 -11.13
N GLN A 6 -2.22 1.34 -12.20
CA GLN A 6 -1.40 0.13 -12.10
C GLN A 6 -0.17 0.36 -11.21
N TYR A 7 0.50 1.51 -11.37
CA TYR A 7 1.64 1.88 -10.54
C TYR A 7 1.29 1.95 -9.05
N VAL A 8 0.18 2.61 -8.69
CA VAL A 8 -0.28 2.71 -7.29
C VAL A 8 -0.63 1.33 -6.73
N TYR A 9 -1.37 0.53 -7.49
CA TYR A 9 -1.76 -0.83 -7.09
C TYR A 9 -0.55 -1.73 -6.82
N ASP A 10 0.43 -1.74 -7.74
CA ASP A 10 1.64 -2.54 -7.58
C ASP A 10 2.48 -2.09 -6.38
N LYS A 11 2.52 -0.78 -6.10
CA LYS A 11 3.15 -0.24 -4.87
C LYS A 11 2.42 -0.66 -3.60
N MET A 12 1.08 -0.73 -3.62
CA MET A 12 0.31 -1.24 -2.48
C MET A 12 0.67 -2.69 -2.18
N ILE A 13 0.65 -3.56 -3.20
CA ILE A 13 1.01 -4.98 -3.05
C ILE A 13 2.43 -5.09 -2.48
N LYS A 14 3.40 -4.44 -3.12
CA LYS A 14 4.80 -4.52 -2.70
C LYS A 14 5.00 -4.05 -1.25
N LYS A 15 4.35 -2.95 -0.84
CA LYS A 15 4.48 -2.45 0.53
C LYS A 15 3.87 -3.41 1.56
N ARG A 16 2.75 -4.04 1.22
CA ARG A 16 2.10 -5.06 2.07
C ARG A 16 2.99 -6.29 2.19
N GLU A 17 3.60 -6.76 1.10
CA GLU A 17 4.55 -7.88 1.11
C GLU A 17 5.82 -7.56 1.90
N GLU A 18 6.39 -6.37 1.75
CA GLU A 18 7.54 -5.90 2.54
C GLU A 18 7.22 -5.93 4.04
N MET A 19 6.05 -5.40 4.43
CA MET A 19 5.62 -5.38 5.83
C MET A 19 5.35 -6.80 6.37
N ARG A 20 4.74 -7.65 5.54
CA ARG A 20 4.50 -9.06 5.86
C ARG A 20 5.80 -9.80 6.07
N SER A 21 6.74 -9.66 5.14
CA SER A 21 8.07 -10.25 5.21
C SER A 21 8.82 -9.76 6.45
N TYR A 22 8.79 -8.46 6.73
CA TYR A 22 9.44 -7.88 7.92
C TYR A 22 8.88 -8.44 9.24
N LEU A 23 7.56 -8.55 9.37
CA LEU A 23 6.93 -9.00 10.62
C LEU A 23 6.90 -10.52 10.78
N LEU A 24 6.89 -11.25 9.66
CA LEU A 24 6.70 -12.71 9.61
C LEU A 24 7.90 -13.44 8.99
N SER A 25 9.09 -12.83 8.93
CA SER A 25 10.32 -13.53 8.53
C SER A 25 10.64 -14.68 9.49
N PRO A 26 11.62 -15.58 9.24
CA PRO A 26 11.99 -16.66 10.17
C PRO A 26 12.55 -16.18 11.54
N SER A 27 12.51 -17.06 12.55
CA SER A 27 12.78 -16.71 13.97
C SER A 27 14.23 -16.33 14.28
N SER A 28 15.11 -16.39 13.30
CA SER A 28 16.52 -16.00 13.40
C SER A 28 16.75 -14.49 13.28
N ASP A 29 15.76 -13.73 12.83
CA ASP A 29 15.92 -12.29 12.65
C ASP A 29 15.70 -11.54 13.97
N ASN A 30 16.59 -10.60 14.28
CA ASN A 30 16.55 -9.70 15.44
C ASN A 30 15.37 -8.72 15.31
N LEU A 31 14.14 -9.24 15.37
CA LEU A 31 12.93 -8.42 15.39
C LEU A 31 12.84 -7.69 16.74
N PRO A 32 12.53 -6.39 16.75
CA PRO A 32 12.31 -5.65 18.00
C PRO A 32 11.30 -6.36 18.91
N GLU A 33 11.53 -6.30 20.23
CA GLU A 33 10.72 -7.04 21.21
C GLU A 33 9.22 -6.72 21.12
N GLU A 34 8.90 -5.47 20.77
CA GLU A 34 7.54 -4.98 20.56
C GLU A 34 6.75 -5.76 19.49
N TYR A 35 7.42 -6.39 18.52
CA TYR A 35 6.77 -7.15 17.45
C TYR A 35 6.74 -8.66 17.69
N LYS A 36 7.45 -9.17 18.71
CA LYS A 36 7.43 -10.60 19.07
C LYS A 36 6.01 -11.12 19.37
N PRO A 37 5.13 -10.40 20.12
CA PRO A 37 3.78 -10.87 20.41
C PRO A 37 2.88 -11.00 19.17
N ILE A 38 3.05 -10.10 18.19
CA ILE A 38 2.29 -10.13 16.92
C ILE A 38 2.62 -11.41 16.16
N ARG A 39 3.90 -11.78 16.17
CA ARG A 39 4.41 -12.97 15.49
C ARG A 39 3.97 -14.26 16.15
N GLU A 40 3.99 -14.30 17.48
CA GLU A 40 3.44 -15.42 18.26
C GLU A 40 1.94 -15.60 17.98
N MET A 41 1.18 -14.51 17.96
CA MET A 41 -0.24 -14.51 17.59
C MET A 41 -0.47 -15.03 16.17
N TYR A 42 0.45 -14.79 15.23
CA TYR A 42 0.37 -15.32 13.87
C TYR A 42 0.66 -16.82 13.79
N TYR A 43 1.78 -17.29 14.34
CA TYR A 43 2.19 -18.70 14.16
C TYR A 43 1.50 -19.67 15.11
N GLN A 44 1.33 -19.26 16.37
CA GLN A 44 0.84 -20.12 17.46
C GLN A 44 -0.59 -19.78 17.86
N GLY A 45 -1.08 -18.60 17.48
CA GLY A 45 -2.43 -18.16 17.79
C GLY A 45 -3.53 -18.88 17.00
N PRO A 46 -4.79 -18.75 17.47
CA PRO A 46 -5.96 -19.28 16.78
C PRO A 46 -6.16 -18.61 15.39
N ALA A 47 -6.99 -19.21 14.54
CA ALA A 47 -7.20 -18.74 13.16
C ALA A 47 -7.68 -17.28 13.06
N ASN A 48 -8.47 -16.81 14.02
CA ASN A 48 -8.86 -15.40 14.16
C ASN A 48 -7.67 -14.48 14.48
N GLY A 49 -6.68 -14.95 15.25
CA GLY A 49 -5.42 -14.25 15.50
C GLY A 49 -4.60 -14.05 14.23
N LYS A 50 -4.50 -15.09 13.39
CA LYS A 50 -3.86 -14.98 12.06
C LYS A 50 -4.52 -13.92 11.20
N SER A 51 -5.85 -13.96 11.08
CA SER A 51 -6.61 -12.97 10.29
C SER A 51 -6.45 -11.54 10.84
N TYR A 52 -6.41 -11.38 12.16
CA TYR A 52 -6.17 -10.09 12.79
C TYR A 52 -4.80 -9.51 12.43
N VAL A 53 -3.75 -10.32 12.52
CA VAL A 53 -2.38 -9.91 12.18
C VAL A 53 -2.27 -9.53 10.69
N GLU A 54 -2.87 -10.31 9.78
CA GLU A 54 -2.88 -9.97 8.34
C GLU A 54 -3.59 -8.63 8.08
N LYS A 55 -4.74 -8.38 8.72
CA LYS A 55 -5.44 -7.08 8.61
C LYS A 55 -4.59 -5.93 9.15
N MET A 56 -3.85 -6.16 10.24
CA MET A 56 -2.94 -5.16 10.81
C MET A 56 -1.76 -4.85 9.88
N ILE A 57 -1.19 -5.88 9.24
CA ILE A 57 -0.12 -5.73 8.24
C ILE A 57 -0.61 -4.87 7.08
N ILE A 58 -1.76 -5.23 6.49
CA ILE A 58 -2.36 -4.49 5.37
C ILE A 58 -2.58 -3.02 5.75
N LYS A 59 -3.26 -2.77 6.88
CA LYS A 59 -3.55 -1.41 7.35
C LYS A 59 -2.28 -0.59 7.59
N THR A 60 -1.26 -1.18 8.20
CA THR A 60 0.00 -0.49 8.49
C THR A 60 0.75 -0.15 7.21
N ALA A 61 0.87 -1.10 6.29
CA ALA A 61 1.51 -0.89 5.00
C ALA A 61 0.80 0.20 4.18
N ASP A 62 -0.54 0.14 4.12
CA ASP A 62 -1.35 1.12 3.41
C ASP A 62 -1.19 2.52 4.01
N ASN A 63 -1.19 2.67 5.33
CA ASN A 63 -0.97 3.97 5.98
C ASN A 63 0.41 4.56 5.67
N LEU A 64 1.47 3.73 5.67
CA LEU A 64 2.82 4.17 5.34
C LEU A 64 2.89 4.66 3.88
N LEU A 65 2.31 3.89 2.96
CA LEU A 65 2.28 4.26 1.55
C LEU A 65 1.43 5.51 1.32
N PHE A 66 0.29 5.63 2.01
CA PHE A 66 -0.56 6.81 1.96
C PHE A 66 0.19 8.07 2.38
N SER A 67 0.99 8.01 3.45
CA SER A 67 1.83 9.15 3.87
C SER A 67 2.89 9.52 2.83
N GLN A 68 3.47 8.53 2.13
CA GLN A 68 4.41 8.78 1.03
C GLN A 68 3.73 9.47 -0.15
N PHE A 69 2.58 8.95 -0.57
CA PHE A 69 1.80 9.54 -1.66
C PHE A 69 1.24 10.91 -1.33
N GLU A 70 0.86 11.15 -0.07
CA GLU A 70 0.44 12.48 0.38
C GLU A 70 1.56 13.51 0.21
N LYS A 71 2.81 13.13 0.51
CA LYS A 71 3.96 14.01 0.27
C LYS A 71 4.16 14.27 -1.22
N MET A 72 4.00 13.25 -2.06
CA MET A 72 4.11 13.41 -3.52
C MET A 72 3.02 14.32 -4.08
N ASP A 73 1.77 14.14 -3.65
CA ASP A 73 0.66 15.00 -4.04
C ASP A 73 0.89 16.44 -3.57
N LYS A 74 1.38 16.64 -2.33
CA LYS A 74 1.73 17.98 -1.82
C LYS A 74 2.84 18.66 -2.61
N LEU A 75 3.85 17.91 -3.03
CA LEU A 75 4.93 18.44 -3.89
C LEU A 75 4.41 18.85 -5.27
N ARG A 76 3.28 18.29 -5.69
CA ARG A 76 2.64 18.61 -6.97
C ARG A 76 1.66 19.77 -6.89
N LEU A 77 1.27 20.23 -5.71
CA LEU A 77 0.36 21.36 -5.55
C LEU A 77 1.01 22.66 -6.05
N LEU A 78 0.28 23.40 -6.88
CA LEU A 78 0.65 24.73 -7.31
C LEU A 78 0.46 25.75 -6.16
N GLU A 79 1.04 26.95 -6.32
CA GLU A 79 0.95 28.03 -5.32
C GLU A 79 -0.50 28.45 -5.02
N ASN A 80 -1.44 28.19 -5.94
CA ASN A 80 -2.86 28.43 -5.72
C ASN A 80 -3.54 27.40 -4.79
N GLY A 81 -2.86 26.29 -4.47
CA GLY A 81 -3.30 25.23 -3.56
C GLY A 81 -4.49 24.40 -4.05
N GLN A 82 -5.01 24.66 -5.25
CA GLN A 82 -6.18 23.97 -5.80
C GLN A 82 -5.82 23.01 -6.94
N ASP A 83 -4.82 23.38 -7.73
CA ASP A 83 -4.40 22.61 -8.90
C ASP A 83 -3.09 21.88 -8.62
N MET A 84 -2.90 20.71 -9.21
CA MET A 84 -1.62 20.01 -9.20
C MET A 84 -0.97 20.09 -10.57
N PHE A 85 0.35 20.09 -10.68
CA PHE A 85 1.02 19.90 -11.97
C PHE A 85 1.15 18.41 -12.33
N SER A 86 1.30 18.15 -13.64
CA SER A 86 1.54 16.79 -14.14
C SER A 86 2.95 16.31 -13.77
N MET A 87 3.10 15.02 -13.50
CA MET A 87 4.37 14.44 -13.08
C MET A 87 4.69 13.21 -13.94
N GLU A 88 5.94 13.11 -14.37
CA GLU A 88 6.48 11.89 -14.94
C GLU A 88 7.34 11.16 -13.91
N LEU A 89 6.98 9.92 -13.64
CA LEU A 89 7.78 9.02 -12.83
C LEU A 89 8.50 8.04 -13.73
N LYS A 90 9.78 7.81 -13.45
CA LYS A 90 10.58 6.74 -14.06
C LYS A 90 10.99 5.71 -13.00
N PRO A 91 10.02 4.94 -12.48
CA PRO A 91 10.31 3.91 -11.48
C PRO A 91 11.20 2.80 -12.07
N ASP A 92 12.26 2.44 -11.35
CA ASP A 92 13.27 1.45 -11.80
C ASP A 92 12.67 0.05 -12.07
N GLU A 93 11.54 -0.26 -11.41
CA GLU A 93 10.83 -1.54 -11.59
C GLU A 93 10.19 -1.67 -12.98
N TYR A 94 10.10 -0.57 -13.72
CA TYR A 94 9.45 -0.52 -15.01
C TYR A 94 10.39 0.04 -16.07
N ASN A 95 10.51 -0.66 -17.19
CA ASN A 95 11.13 -0.13 -18.41
C ASN A 95 10.21 0.87 -19.14
N SER A 96 9.41 1.64 -18.39
CA SER A 96 8.41 2.58 -18.92
C SER A 96 8.22 3.75 -17.95
N ILE A 97 7.84 4.89 -18.52
CA ILE A 97 7.39 6.05 -17.75
C ILE A 97 5.95 5.83 -17.27
N VAL A 98 5.66 6.32 -16.07
CA VAL A 98 4.32 6.49 -15.51
C VAL A 98 4.00 7.98 -15.55
N TYR A 99 3.04 8.36 -16.38
CA TYR A 99 2.54 9.73 -16.45
C TYR A 99 1.38 9.91 -15.48
N VAL A 100 1.44 10.97 -14.68
CA VAL A 100 0.41 11.33 -13.71
C VAL A 100 -0.14 12.70 -14.06
N PRO A 101 -1.41 12.80 -14.49
CA PRO A 101 -1.99 14.07 -14.89
C PRO A 101 -2.31 14.96 -13.68
N GLU A 102 -2.43 16.26 -13.94
CA GLU A 102 -2.74 17.33 -12.98
C GLU A 102 -3.99 17.12 -12.14
N ASN A 103 -5.00 16.43 -12.67
CA ASN A 103 -6.27 16.21 -11.99
C ASN A 103 -6.32 14.91 -11.16
N LEU A 104 -5.20 14.17 -11.07
CA LEU A 104 -5.13 12.90 -10.35
C LEU A 104 -4.15 12.96 -9.18
N SER A 105 -4.67 12.61 -8.01
CA SER A 105 -3.94 12.42 -6.76
C SER A 105 -3.65 10.93 -6.54
N PHE A 106 -2.42 10.61 -6.13
CA PHE A 106 -2.06 9.24 -5.73
C PHE A 106 -2.92 8.75 -4.56
N CYS A 107 -3.18 9.63 -3.58
CA CYS A 107 -4.04 9.32 -2.44
C CYS A 107 -5.49 9.04 -2.85
N SER A 108 -6.03 9.77 -3.83
CA SER A 108 -7.38 9.50 -4.35
C SER A 108 -7.47 8.14 -5.02
N ILE A 109 -6.51 7.82 -5.90
CA ILE A 109 -6.42 6.51 -6.57
C ILE A 109 -6.32 5.38 -5.53
N MET A 110 -5.46 5.53 -4.52
CA MET A 110 -5.30 4.53 -3.48
C MET A 110 -6.60 4.30 -2.69
N LYS A 111 -7.36 5.36 -2.38
CA LYS A 111 -8.68 5.23 -1.71
C LYS A 111 -9.69 4.50 -2.58
N GLU A 112 -9.71 4.76 -3.88
CA GLU A 112 -10.57 4.05 -4.84
C GLU A 112 -10.25 2.56 -4.85
N LEU A 113 -8.97 2.21 -5.00
CA LEU A 113 -8.51 0.82 -4.99
C LEU A 113 -8.86 0.08 -3.69
N ILE A 114 -8.66 0.72 -2.53
CA ILE A 114 -9.04 0.14 -1.23
C ILE A 114 -10.57 -0.07 -1.15
N LYS A 115 -11.36 0.87 -1.68
CA LYS A 115 -12.81 0.74 -1.70
C LYS A 115 -13.25 -0.42 -2.61
N GLU A 116 -12.61 -0.58 -3.76
CA GLU A 116 -12.85 -1.71 -4.67
C GLU A 116 -12.50 -3.05 -4.02
N GLU A 117 -11.34 -3.17 -3.36
CA GLU A 117 -10.95 -4.37 -2.61
C GLU A 117 -12.00 -4.74 -1.56
N ASN A 118 -12.47 -3.76 -0.78
CA ASN A 118 -13.48 -3.99 0.26
C ASN A 118 -14.86 -4.37 -0.31
N ASN A 119 -15.26 -3.78 -1.44
CA ASN A 119 -16.51 -4.11 -2.12
C ASN A 119 -16.47 -5.49 -2.79
N ASN A 120 -15.30 -5.91 -3.29
CA ASN A 120 -15.10 -7.26 -3.81
C ASN A 120 -15.09 -8.30 -2.69
N HIS A 121 -14.75 -7.93 -1.45
CA HIS A 121 -14.93 -8.81 -0.29
C HIS A 121 -16.38 -8.94 0.21
N THR A 122 -17.29 -8.02 -0.18
CA THR A 122 -18.75 -8.16 0.01
C THR A 122 -19.47 -8.71 -1.20
N SER A 123 -18.78 -8.92 -2.32
CA SER A 123 -19.32 -9.49 -3.55
C SER A 123 -18.65 -10.82 -3.86
N GLN A 124 -19.33 -11.91 -3.52
CA GLN A 124 -19.01 -13.23 -4.06
C GLN A 124 -19.08 -13.19 -5.59
N PHE A 125 -17.94 -13.09 -6.25
CA PHE A 125 -17.71 -13.60 -7.60
C PHE A 125 -16.62 -14.68 -7.46
N VAL A 126 -16.98 -15.96 -7.36
CA VAL A 126 -17.20 -16.86 -8.49
C VAL A 126 -16.07 -16.73 -9.52
N TYR A 127 -15.04 -17.54 -9.33
CA TYR A 127 -14.40 -18.31 -10.39
C TYR A 127 -14.31 -19.76 -9.93
#